data_AF-A0A7X0DXU0-F1
#
_entry.id   AF-A0A7X0DXU0-F1
#
_cell.length_a   1.000
_cell.length_b   1.000
_cell.length_c   1.000
_cell.angle_alpha   90.00
_cell.angle_beta   90.00
_cell.angle_gamma   90.00
#
_symmetry.space_group_name_H-M   'P 1'
#
loop_
_entity.id
_entity.type
_entity.pdbx_description
1 polymer ?
#
loop_
_entity_poly.entity_id
_entity_poly.type
_entity_poly.pdbx_seq_one_letter_code
_entity_poly.pdbx_strand_id
1 'polypeptide(L)'
;MLEKEVSPRSNRFLDFGRSAAGTYFKDYALNGEFEFEPDITGRNSFNPQIKGEIVAYKNGSRIIVKMGLHPVVLAFICVVTFFLFCAIIAILSESIIEKNVSIRVFIPLALLLFIYLMTILAYKSESTPAKDRLIGILSGEIIEIK
;
A
#
# COMPACT_ATOMS: atom_id res chain seq x y z
N MET A 1 -27.91 -4.93 -0.66
CA MET A 1 -27.09 -3.79 -1.15
C MET A 1 -25.59 -4.08 -1.02
N LEU A 2 -25.13 -4.71 0.07
CA LEU A 2 -23.74 -5.18 0.26
C LEU A 2 -23.30 -6.29 -0.72
N GLU A 3 -24.21 -7.17 -1.17
CA GLU A 3 -23.88 -8.24 -2.13
C GLU A 3 -23.50 -7.73 -3.52
N LYS A 4 -23.82 -6.48 -3.84
CA LYS A 4 -23.49 -5.87 -5.13
C LYS A 4 -22.07 -5.31 -5.18
N GLU A 5 -21.42 -5.16 -4.01
CA GLU A 5 -20.13 -4.49 -3.88
C GLU A 5 -18.96 -5.42 -3.55
N VAL A 6 -19.24 -6.69 -3.25
CA VAL A 6 -18.22 -7.65 -2.80
C VAL A 6 -18.30 -8.93 -3.62
N SER A 7 -17.24 -9.25 -4.36
CA SER A 7 -17.11 -10.52 -5.09
C SER A 7 -16.20 -11.48 -4.33
N PRO A 8 -16.57 -12.77 -4.18
CA PRO A 8 -15.75 -13.75 -3.48
C PRO A 8 -14.52 -14.13 -4.30
N ARG A 9 -13.37 -14.24 -3.61
CA ARG A 9 -12.07 -14.57 -4.18
C ARG A 9 -12.09 -15.98 -4.81
N SER A 10 -11.97 -16.03 -6.13
CA SER A 10 -11.66 -17.26 -6.87
C SER A 10 -10.17 -17.55 -6.76
N ASN A 11 -9.82 -18.73 -6.24
CA ASN A 11 -8.46 -19.25 -6.19
C ASN A 11 -7.97 -19.59 -7.60
N ARG A 12 -7.55 -18.59 -8.40
CA ARG A 12 -6.81 -18.82 -9.63
C ARG A 12 -5.73 -17.77 -9.85
N PHE A 13 -4.49 -18.23 -9.73
CA PHE A 13 -3.22 -17.60 -10.11
C PHE A 13 -3.15 -17.18 -11.62
N LEU A 14 -4.27 -17.24 -12.35
CA LEU A 14 -4.38 -17.09 -13.80
C LEU A 14 -5.51 -16.14 -14.25
N ASP A 15 -6.25 -15.51 -13.34
CA ASP A 15 -7.35 -14.60 -13.74
C ASP A 15 -6.85 -13.17 -13.99
N PHE A 16 -5.89 -13.06 -14.91
CA PHE A 16 -5.31 -11.80 -15.33
C PHE A 16 -6.18 -11.19 -16.44
N GLY A 17 -7.35 -10.62 -16.11
CA GLY A 17 -8.07 -9.84 -17.12
C GLY A 17 -9.58 -9.62 -17.01
N ARG A 18 -10.24 -9.84 -15.87
CA ARG A 18 -11.67 -9.53 -15.75
C ARG A 18 -11.98 -8.71 -14.49
N SER A 19 -11.81 -7.39 -14.57
CA SER A 19 -12.53 -6.50 -13.65
C SER A 19 -13.96 -6.38 -14.14
N ALA A 20 -14.90 -6.94 -13.38
CA ALA A 20 -16.32 -6.68 -13.56
C ALA A 20 -16.56 -5.18 -13.29
N ALA A 21 -17.19 -4.50 -14.25
CA ALA A 21 -17.49 -3.09 -14.14
C ALA A 21 -18.46 -2.84 -12.96
N GLY A 22 -17.97 -2.21 -11.89
CA GLY A 22 -18.87 -1.61 -10.88
C GLY A 22 -18.42 -1.57 -9.42
N THR A 23 -17.33 -2.23 -9.00
CA THR A 23 -16.94 -2.33 -7.57
C THR A 23 -15.67 -1.53 -7.28
N TYR A 24 -15.62 -0.74 -6.19
CA TYR A 24 -14.45 0.08 -5.80
C TYR A 24 -13.56 -0.57 -4.73
N PHE A 25 -14.00 -1.65 -4.09
CA PHE A 25 -13.17 -2.44 -3.17
C PHE A 25 -13.26 -3.92 -3.54
N LYS A 26 -12.12 -4.62 -3.50
CA LYS A 26 -12.03 -6.07 -3.66
C LYS A 26 -11.54 -6.65 -2.33
N ASP A 27 -12.40 -7.36 -1.62
CA ASP A 27 -12.16 -8.48 -0.66
C ASP A 27 -13.38 -8.64 0.26
N TYR A 28 -13.31 -9.56 1.23
CA TYR A 28 -14.40 -9.96 2.12
C TYR A 28 -14.31 -9.31 3.52
N ALA A 29 -15.46 -9.21 4.19
CA ALA A 29 -15.54 -9.03 5.64
C ALA A 29 -16.00 -10.35 6.28
N LEU A 30 -15.20 -10.93 7.18
CA LEU A 30 -15.55 -12.13 7.95
C LEU A 30 -15.34 -11.85 9.44
N ASN A 31 -16.32 -12.20 10.28
CA ASN A 31 -16.19 -12.21 11.74
C ASN A 31 -15.74 -10.88 12.38
N GLY A 32 -16.10 -9.73 11.78
CA GLY A 32 -15.71 -8.42 12.30
C GLY A 32 -14.34 -7.92 11.83
N GLU A 33 -13.63 -8.70 11.01
CA GLU A 33 -12.43 -8.25 10.30
C GLU A 33 -12.77 -7.97 8.84
N PHE A 34 -12.12 -6.97 8.24
CA PHE A 34 -12.23 -6.69 6.81
C PHE A 34 -10.86 -6.42 6.19
N GLU A 35 -10.66 -6.93 5.00
CA GLU A 35 -9.54 -6.57 4.14
C GLU A 35 -10.15 -5.94 2.88
N PHE A 36 -9.65 -4.79 2.46
CA PHE A 36 -10.11 -4.12 1.25
C PHE A 36 -8.91 -3.64 0.45
N GLU A 37 -8.91 -3.96 -0.85
CA GLU A 37 -8.01 -3.31 -1.81
C GLU A 37 -8.85 -2.38 -2.70
N PRO A 38 -8.51 -1.07 -2.78
CA PRO A 38 -9.25 -0.16 -3.62
C PRO A 38 -9.07 -0.51 -5.11
N ASP A 39 -10.17 -0.82 -5.80
CA ASP A 39 -10.29 -1.02 -7.25
C ASP A 39 -10.40 0.35 -7.93
N ILE A 40 -9.37 1.17 -7.73
CA ILE A 40 -9.16 2.39 -8.51
C ILE A 40 -8.76 1.90 -9.91
N THR A 41 -9.30 2.52 -10.96
CA THR A 41 -9.21 2.12 -12.37
C THR A 41 -7.79 2.23 -12.96
N GLY A 42 -6.80 1.62 -12.30
CA GLY A 42 -5.39 1.65 -12.60
C GLY A 42 -4.66 0.56 -11.78
N ARG A 43 -3.85 -0.25 -12.45
CA ARG A 43 -2.99 -1.27 -11.81
C ARG A 43 -1.75 -0.58 -11.24
N ASN A 44 -1.92 0.20 -10.17
CA ASN A 44 -0.80 0.80 -9.45
C ASN A 44 -0.39 -0.10 -8.28
N SER A 45 0.88 -0.52 -8.25
CA SER A 45 1.40 -1.36 -7.14
C SER A 45 1.54 -0.60 -5.83
N PHE A 46 1.48 0.73 -5.86
CA PHE A 46 1.47 1.59 -4.67
C PHE A 46 0.08 1.72 -4.01
N ASN A 47 -0.93 1.02 -4.52
CA ASN A 47 -2.24 0.99 -3.89
C ASN A 47 -2.12 0.52 -2.43
N PRO A 48 -2.72 1.24 -1.47
CA PRO A 48 -2.68 0.87 -0.08
C PRO A 48 -3.49 -0.40 0.15
N GLN A 49 -2.90 -1.36 0.84
CA GLN A 49 -3.62 -2.49 1.40
C GLN A 49 -4.32 -2.01 2.69
N ILE A 50 -5.65 -2.08 2.72
CA ILE A 50 -6.46 -1.63 3.85
C ILE A 50 -6.91 -2.85 4.64
N LYS A 51 -6.50 -2.94 5.90
CA LYS A 51 -6.94 -3.97 6.84
C LYS A 51 -7.69 -3.32 7.98
N GLY A 52 -8.80 -3.91 8.40
CA GLY A 52 -9.68 -3.39 9.43
C GLY A 52 -10.12 -4.45 10.41
N GLU A 53 -10.25 -4.08 11.67
CA GLU A 53 -10.81 -4.92 12.74
C GLU A 53 -11.87 -4.11 13.50
N ILE A 54 -13.06 -4.70 13.69
CA ILE A 54 -14.16 -4.12 14.46
C ILE A 54 -14.11 -4.72 15.86
N VAL A 55 -13.74 -3.89 16.84
CA VAL A 55 -13.66 -4.29 18.25
C VAL A 55 -14.78 -3.64 19.07
N ALA A 56 -15.37 -4.39 19.98
CA ALA A 56 -16.34 -3.84 20.93
C ALA A 56 -15.66 -2.83 21.86
N TYR A 57 -16.28 -1.66 22.03
CA TYR A 57 -15.79 -0.59 22.91
C TYR A 57 -16.94 -0.10 23.81
N LYS A 58 -16.61 0.47 24.97
CA LYS A 58 -17.54 0.66 26.11
C LYS A 58 -18.98 1.13 25.76
N ASN A 59 -19.16 1.97 24.75
CA ASN A 59 -20.47 2.48 24.29
C ASN A 59 -20.71 2.30 22.77
N GLY A 60 -20.13 1.27 22.14
CA GLY A 60 -20.30 1.03 20.70
C GLY A 60 -19.22 0.13 20.10
N SER A 61 -18.92 0.34 18.83
CA SER A 61 -17.88 -0.41 18.11
C SER A 61 -16.75 0.54 17.71
N ARG A 62 -15.50 0.11 17.85
CA ARG A 62 -14.34 0.82 17.32
C ARG A 62 -13.81 0.05 16.12
N ILE A 63 -13.54 0.75 15.04
CA ILE A 63 -12.94 0.18 13.84
C ILE A 63 -11.48 0.59 13.81
N ILE A 64 -10.57 -0.39 13.90
CA ILE A 64 -9.13 -0.19 13.80
C ILE A 64 -8.74 -0.45 12.36
N VAL A 65 -8.29 0.58 11.65
CA VAL A 65 -7.86 0.47 10.24
C VAL A 65 -6.34 0.65 10.17
N LYS A 66 -5.68 -0.27 9.47
CA LYS A 66 -4.27 -0.22 9.07
C LYS A 66 -4.19 -0.10 7.56
N MET A 67 -3.45 0.90 7.09
CA MET A 67 -3.12 1.08 5.68
C MET A 67 -1.62 0.92 5.49
N GLY A 68 -1.19 0.09 4.55
CA GLY A 68 0.23 -0.11 4.24
C GLY A 68 0.47 -0.32 2.75
N LEU A 69 1.73 -0.17 2.32
CA LEU A 69 2.12 -0.58 0.96
C LEU A 69 1.95 -2.09 0.78
N HIS A 70 1.66 -2.49 -0.45
CA HIS A 70 1.63 -3.89 -0.82
C HIS A 70 2.99 -4.58 -0.51
N PRO A 71 3.02 -5.78 0.10
CA PRO A 71 4.25 -6.46 0.51
C PRO A 71 5.27 -6.66 -0.62
N VAL A 72 4.80 -6.87 -1.85
CA VAL A 72 5.67 -7.01 -3.04
C VAL A 72 6.43 -5.72 -3.35
N VAL A 73 5.79 -4.55 -3.20
CA VAL A 73 6.45 -3.26 -3.40
C VAL A 73 7.46 -3.00 -2.29
N LEU A 74 7.10 -3.35 -1.04
CA LEU A 74 8.04 -3.27 0.07
C LEU A 74 9.28 -4.14 -0.19
N ALA A 75 9.09 -5.39 -0.62
CA ALA A 75 10.20 -6.28 -0.97
C ALA A 75 11.06 -5.72 -2.10
N PHE A 76 10.45 -5.17 -3.15
CA PHE A 76 11.16 -4.52 -4.25
C PHE A 76 12.02 -3.36 -3.77
N ILE A 77 11.46 -2.47 -2.94
CA ILE A 77 12.21 -1.33 -2.36
C ILE A 77 13.38 -1.84 -1.53
N CYS A 78 13.17 -2.85 -0.67
CA CYS A 78 14.25 -3.44 0.13
C CYS A 78 15.40 -3.97 -0.73
N VAL A 79 15.09 -4.69 -1.81
CA VAL A 79 16.11 -5.22 -2.73
C VAL A 79 16.88 -4.09 -3.41
N VAL A 80 16.18 -3.07 -3.93
CA VAL A 80 16.83 -1.94 -4.61
C VAL A 80 17.69 -1.13 -3.65
N THR A 81 17.19 -0.82 -2.46
CA THR A 81 17.94 -0.09 -1.43
C THR A 81 19.15 -0.88 -0.95
N PHE A 82 19.06 -2.21 -0.85
CA PHE A 82 20.19 -3.07 -0.51
C PHE A 82 21.33 -2.95 -1.52
N PHE A 83 21.02 -3.06 -2.83
CA PHE A 83 22.05 -2.90 -3.87
C PHE A 83 22.67 -1.50 -3.88
N LEU A 84 21.87 -0.45 -3.68
CA LEU A 84 22.39 0.93 -3.57
C LEU A 84 23.31 1.10 -2.37
N PHE A 85 22.96 0.49 -1.25
CA PHE A 85 23.79 0.51 -0.05
C PHE A 85 25.13 -0.20 -0.28
N CYS A 86 25.13 -1.38 -0.91
CA CYS A 86 26.34 -2.07 -1.32
C CYS A 86 27.22 -1.21 -2.25
N ALA A 87 26.60 -0.51 -3.21
CA ALA A 87 27.33 0.39 -4.12
C ALA A 87 27.97 1.57 -3.37
N ILE A 88 27.27 2.16 -2.39
CA ILE A 88 27.83 3.23 -1.55
C ILE A 88 29.05 2.72 -0.78
N ILE A 89 28.96 1.53 -0.16
CA ILE A 89 30.09 0.93 0.56
C ILE A 89 31.28 0.68 -0.38
N ALA A 90 31.03 0.15 -1.57
CA ALA A 90 32.09 -0.12 -2.54
C ALA A 90 32.83 1.18 -2.93
N ILE A 91 32.09 2.24 -3.31
CA ILE A 91 32.69 3.53 -3.70
C ILE A 91 33.42 4.18 -2.52
N LEU A 92 32.88 4.09 -1.31
CA LEU A 92 33.53 4.61 -0.11
C LEU A 92 34.82 3.83 0.20
N SER A 93 34.82 2.51 0.03
CA SER A 93 36.02 1.68 0.24
C SER A 93 37.15 2.06 -0.71
N GLU A 94 36.84 2.26 -2.00
CA GLU A 94 37.79 2.78 -2.99
C GLU A 94 38.29 4.18 -2.62
N SER A 95 37.38 5.08 -2.22
CA SER A 95 37.72 6.45 -1.84
C SER A 95 38.66 6.53 -0.63
N ILE A 96 38.54 5.59 0.33
CA ILE A 96 39.44 5.48 1.49
C ILE A 96 40.83 5.02 1.05
N ILE A 97 40.90 4.03 0.15
CA ILE A 97 42.17 3.50 -0.37
C ILE A 97 42.91 4.57 -1.19
N GLU A 98 42.20 5.28 -2.06
CA GLU A 98 42.76 6.33 -2.92
C GLU A 98 42.97 7.67 -2.19
N LYS A 99 42.52 7.79 -0.93
CA LYS A 99 42.52 9.04 -0.13
C LYS A 99 41.87 10.22 -0.85
N ASN A 100 40.93 9.93 -1.76
CA ASN A 100 40.24 10.93 -2.56
C ASN A 100 38.75 10.62 -2.55
N VAL A 101 37.96 11.56 -2.03
CA VAL A 101 36.51 11.42 -2.03
C VAL A 101 36.00 11.83 -3.41
N SER A 102 35.61 10.84 -4.20
CA SER A 102 35.01 11.09 -5.50
C SER A 102 33.58 11.62 -5.35
N ILE A 103 33.22 12.61 -6.17
CA ILE A 103 31.84 13.10 -6.31
C ILE A 103 30.84 11.98 -6.65
N ARG A 104 31.34 10.84 -7.17
CA ARG A 104 30.56 9.64 -7.50
C ARG A 104 29.77 9.07 -6.32
N VAL A 105 30.18 9.30 -5.07
CA VAL A 105 29.42 8.88 -3.86
C VAL A 105 28.04 9.55 -3.78
N PHE A 106 27.90 10.77 -4.30
CA PHE A 106 26.63 11.50 -4.27
C PHE A 106 25.57 10.91 -5.21
N ILE A 107 25.97 10.18 -6.25
CA ILE A 107 25.05 9.59 -7.23
C ILE A 107 24.11 8.57 -6.59
N PRO A 108 24.60 7.48 -5.94
CA PRO A 108 23.70 6.52 -5.29
C PRO A 108 22.95 7.13 -4.10
N LEU A 109 23.51 8.15 -3.45
CA LEU A 109 22.86 8.84 -2.33
C LEU A 109 21.67 9.70 -2.80
N ALA A 110 21.85 10.42 -3.91
CA ALA A 110 20.77 11.15 -4.58
C ALA A 110 19.69 10.20 -5.11
N LEU A 111 20.09 9.04 -5.66
CA LEU A 111 19.16 8.03 -6.14
C LEU A 111 18.36 7.38 -4.99
N LEU A 112 18.97 7.14 -3.84
CA LEU A 112 18.29 6.65 -2.64
C LEU A 112 17.26 7.67 -2.13
N LEU A 113 17.64 8.94 -2.06
CA LEU A 113 16.72 10.03 -1.73
C LEU A 113 15.55 10.11 -2.73
N PHE A 114 15.84 9.96 -4.03
CA PHE A 114 14.84 9.98 -5.07
C PHE A 114 13.83 8.83 -4.94
N ILE A 115 14.30 7.60 -4.74
CA ILE A 115 13.43 6.43 -4.54
C ILE A 115 12.56 6.60 -3.28
N TYR A 116 13.12 7.12 -2.20
CA TYR A 116 12.39 7.40 -0.97
C TYR A 116 11.25 8.41 -1.20
N LEU A 117 11.57 9.55 -1.83
CA LEU A 117 10.59 10.58 -2.15
C LEU A 117 9.50 10.05 -3.09
N MET A 118 9.89 9.34 -4.15
CA MET A 118 8.95 8.73 -5.09
C MET A 118 8.00 7.76 -4.40
N THR A 119 8.51 6.89 -3.52
CA THR A 119 7.69 5.94 -2.77
C THR A 119 6.66 6.65 -1.90
N ILE A 120 7.07 7.69 -1.18
CA ILE A 120 6.16 8.46 -0.32
C ILE A 120 5.11 9.19 -1.14
N LEU A 121 5.52 9.86 -2.22
CA LEU A 121 4.60 10.64 -3.05
C LEU A 121 3.59 9.73 -3.76
N ALA A 122 4.06 8.63 -4.35
CA ALA A 122 3.21 7.64 -5.02
C ALA A 122 2.26 6.94 -4.05
N TYR A 123 2.74 6.58 -2.84
CA TYR A 123 1.86 5.99 -1.83
C TYR A 123 0.84 7.01 -1.33
N LYS A 124 1.25 8.26 -1.06
CA LYS A 124 0.37 9.30 -0.51
C LYS A 124 -0.72 9.71 -1.50
N SER A 125 -0.44 9.75 -2.80
CA SER A 125 -1.44 10.04 -3.83
C SER A 125 -2.55 8.99 -3.87
N GLU A 126 -2.23 7.73 -3.58
CA GLU A 126 -3.21 6.63 -3.55
C GLU A 126 -3.87 6.45 -2.17
N SER A 127 -3.14 6.69 -1.08
CA SER A 127 -3.65 6.49 0.28
C SER A 127 -4.66 7.52 0.73
N THR A 128 -4.52 8.76 0.27
CA THR A 128 -5.38 9.87 0.72
C THR A 128 -6.83 9.70 0.22
N PRO A 129 -7.09 9.48 -1.08
CA PRO A 129 -8.45 9.25 -1.57
C PRO A 129 -9.09 7.97 -1.01
N ALA A 130 -8.28 6.92 -0.84
CA ALA A 130 -8.74 5.66 -0.27
C ALA A 130 -9.19 5.83 1.19
N LYS A 131 -8.43 6.58 1.99
CA LYS A 131 -8.79 6.94 3.37
C LYS A 131 -10.07 7.78 3.43
N ASP A 132 -10.16 8.82 2.61
CA ASP A 132 -11.33 9.72 2.64
C ASP A 132 -12.61 8.99 2.27
N ARG A 133 -12.55 8.08 1.28
CA ARG A 133 -13.69 7.22 0.92
C ARG A 133 -14.05 6.23 2.02
N LEU A 134 -13.06 5.60 2.65
CA LEU A 134 -13.31 4.68 3.76
C LEU A 134 -14.01 5.40 4.92
N ILE A 135 -13.56 6.61 5.26
CA ILE A 135 -14.23 7.45 6.27
C ILE A 135 -15.66 7.78 5.84
N GLY A 136 -15.88 8.12 4.57
CA GLY A 136 -17.23 8.38 4.05
C GLY A 136 -18.17 7.18 4.20
N ILE A 137 -17.73 5.96 3.90
CA ILE A 137 -18.52 4.74 4.06
C ILE A 137 -18.79 4.46 5.55
N LEU A 138 -17.77 4.60 6.40
CA LEU A 138 -17.90 4.36 7.84
C LEU A 138 -18.73 5.43 8.57
N SER A 139 -18.88 6.61 7.97
CA SER A 139 -19.72 7.70 8.50
C SER A 139 -21.17 7.66 7.97
N GLY A 140 -21.51 6.67 7.14
CA GLY A 140 -22.84 6.50 6.52
C GLY A 140 -23.93 6.00 7.47
N GLU A 141 -25.20 6.23 7.08
CA GLU A 141 -26.41 6.15 7.92
C GLU A 141 -26.71 4.77 8.54
N ILE A 142 -27.19 4.80 9.79
CA ILE A 142 -27.81 3.68 10.51
C ILE A 142 -29.15 3.39 9.83
N ILE A 143 -29.23 2.30 9.09
CA ILE A 143 -30.50 1.80 8.56
C ILE A 143 -31.08 0.85 9.61
N GLU A 144 -32.07 1.31 10.37
CA GLU A 144 -32.89 0.43 11.20
C GLU A 144 -33.71 -0.49 10.28
N ILE A 145 -33.40 -1.78 10.33
CA ILE A 145 -34.24 -2.81 9.70
C ILE A 145 -35.41 -3.05 10.66
N LYS A 146 -36.60 -2.61 10.23
CA LYS A 146 -37.87 -2.76 10.96
C LYS A 146 -38.48 -4.14 10.77
#